data_AF-A0A4Q0YRW9-F1
#
_entry.id   AF-A0A4Q0YRW9-F1
#
_cell.length_a   1.000
_cell.length_b   1.000
_cell.length_c   1.000
_cell.angle_alpha   90.00
_cell.angle_beta   90.00
_cell.angle_gamma   90.00
#
_symmetry.space_group_name_H-M   'P 1'
#
loop_
_entity.id
_entity.type
_entity.pdbx_description
1 polymer ?
#
loop_
_entity_poly.entity_id
_entity_poly.type
_entity_poly.pdbx_seq_one_letter_code
_entity_poly.pdbx_strand_id
1 'polypeptide(L)'
;MTQKNTLLIGVGGTGCEVVRELKKKLHVEWRTRGAEDKQIPDMFEFKESFGNDFISRIATLSIDSHSDDLAGQGKREQWVSLNEDINLMGREQVLLNSSSVLDTAQNLDLYTGVSPWLRKEDEKDFLTNITVGLEPNCGCNQLRRLGRLALASGDNVDNVINGVATT
;
A
#
# COMPACT_ATOMS: atom_id res chain seq x y z
N MET A 1 -10.77 17.76 -16.15
CA MET A 1 -9.62 16.87 -15.91
C MET A 1 -10.12 15.68 -15.12
N THR A 2 -10.10 14.50 -15.73
CA THR A 2 -10.58 13.25 -15.09
C THR A 2 -9.47 12.74 -14.15
N GLN A 3 -9.82 12.07 -13.06
CA GLN A 3 -8.83 11.52 -12.14
C GLN A 3 -9.06 10.03 -11.90
N LYS A 4 -7.96 9.30 -11.68
CA LYS A 4 -7.96 7.86 -11.39
C LYS A 4 -7.00 7.58 -10.25
N ASN A 5 -7.53 7.39 -9.05
CA ASN A 5 -6.71 7.10 -7.88
C ASN A 5 -6.86 5.62 -7.52
N THR A 6 -5.73 4.92 -7.34
CA THR A 6 -5.68 3.49 -7.01
C THR A 6 -4.76 3.25 -5.82
N LEU A 7 -5.20 2.43 -4.86
CA LEU A 7 -4.37 1.84 -3.81
C LEU A 7 -4.20 0.35 -4.09
N LEU A 8 -2.95 -0.12 -4.19
CA LEU A 8 -2.64 -1.55 -4.16
C LEU A 8 -2.33 -1.97 -2.72
N ILE A 9 -3.06 -2.97 -2.25
CA ILE A 9 -2.90 -3.53 -0.91
C ILE A 9 -2.35 -4.96 -1.03
N GLY A 10 -1.20 -5.20 -0.43
CA GLY A 10 -0.60 -6.53 -0.28
C GLY A 10 -0.75 -7.03 1.14
N VAL A 11 -1.23 -8.27 1.31
CA VAL A 11 -1.38 -8.90 2.63
C VAL A 11 -0.50 -10.14 2.72
N GLY A 12 0.22 -10.25 3.84
CA GLY A 12 1.18 -11.31 4.13
C GLY A 12 2.46 -11.19 3.30
N GLY A 13 3.47 -11.98 3.66
CA GLY A 13 4.82 -11.90 3.07
C GLY A 13 4.84 -11.82 1.54
N THR A 14 4.15 -12.73 0.84
CA THR A 14 4.10 -12.71 -0.64
C THR A 14 3.33 -11.51 -1.20
N GLY A 15 2.25 -11.07 -0.55
CA GLY A 15 1.52 -9.87 -0.97
C GLY A 15 2.37 -8.62 -0.84
N CYS A 16 3.08 -8.48 0.27
CA CYS A 16 4.02 -7.40 0.53
C CYS A 16 5.23 -7.41 -0.44
N GLU A 17 5.69 -8.60 -0.87
CA GLU A 17 6.71 -8.72 -1.92
C GLU A 17 6.23 -8.17 -3.26
N VAL A 18 5.00 -8.53 -3.69
CA VAL A 18 4.41 -8.02 -4.92
C VAL A 18 4.25 -6.49 -4.88
N VAL A 19 3.83 -5.94 -3.74
CA VAL A 19 3.71 -4.49 -3.55
C VAL A 19 5.06 -3.80 -3.76
N ARG A 20 6.16 -4.33 -3.20
CA ARG A 20 7.50 -3.77 -3.39
C ARG A 20 7.96 -3.83 -4.85
N GLU A 21 7.70 -4.95 -5.54
CA GLU A 21 8.01 -5.07 -6.97
C GLU A 21 7.19 -4.10 -7.83
N LEU A 22 5.92 -3.84 -7.50
CA LEU A 22 5.16 -2.79 -8.17
C LEU A 22 5.75 -1.41 -7.88
N LYS A 23 6.01 -1.08 -6.61
CA LYS A 23 6.58 0.21 -6.19
C LYS A 23 7.90 0.49 -6.91
N LYS A 24 8.74 -0.54 -7.10
CA LYS A 24 9.96 -0.49 -7.92
C LYS A 24 9.68 -0.05 -9.36
N LYS A 25 8.71 -0.70 -10.02
CA LYS A 25 8.33 -0.37 -11.40
C LYS A 25 7.73 1.02 -11.53
N LEU A 26 6.86 1.41 -10.58
CA LEU A 26 6.31 2.76 -10.52
C LEU A 26 7.40 3.80 -10.34
N HIS A 27 8.39 3.54 -9.50
CA HIS A 27 9.53 4.43 -9.31
C HIS A 27 10.32 4.63 -10.61
N VAL A 28 10.66 3.55 -11.32
CA VAL A 28 11.36 3.65 -12.61
C VAL A 28 10.56 4.48 -13.60
N GLU A 29 9.27 4.17 -13.77
CA GLU A 29 8.40 4.89 -14.71
C GLU A 29 8.26 6.38 -14.34
N TRP A 30 8.06 6.69 -13.06
CA TRP A 30 7.93 8.05 -12.55
C TRP A 30 9.20 8.87 -12.81
N ARG A 31 10.38 8.27 -12.59
CA ARG A 31 11.68 8.89 -12.91
C ARG A 31 11.87 9.08 -14.41
N THR A 32 11.49 8.08 -15.23
CA THR A 32 11.55 8.18 -16.70
C THR A 32 10.69 9.31 -17.25
N ARG A 33 9.58 9.64 -16.57
CA ARG A 33 8.68 10.75 -16.94
C ARG A 33 9.14 12.12 -16.46
N GLY A 34 10.36 12.23 -15.93
CA GLY A 34 10.98 13.52 -15.61
C GLY A 34 10.73 14.02 -14.19
N ALA A 35 10.29 13.16 -13.27
CA ALA A 35 10.35 13.52 -11.85
C ALA A 35 11.82 13.80 -11.44
N GLU A 36 12.07 14.94 -10.82
CA GLU A 36 13.43 15.34 -10.40
C GLU A 36 13.77 14.90 -8.98
N ASP A 37 12.74 14.59 -8.17
CA ASP A 37 12.92 14.12 -6.80
C ASP A 37 13.52 12.70 -6.78
N LYS A 38 14.50 12.53 -5.90
CA LYS A 38 15.20 11.26 -5.63
C LYS A 38 14.54 10.48 -4.49
N GLN A 39 13.67 11.12 -3.71
CA GLN A 39 12.93 10.40 -2.71
C GLN A 39 11.80 9.61 -3.38
N ILE A 40 11.75 8.30 -3.11
CA ILE A 40 10.66 7.46 -3.58
C ILE A 40 9.37 7.91 -2.85
N PRO A 41 8.34 8.35 -3.57
CA PRO A 41 7.11 8.79 -2.92
C PRO A 41 6.31 7.58 -2.40
N ASP A 42 5.45 7.88 -1.45
CA ASP A 42 4.36 7.01 -0.98
C ASP A 42 3.21 6.88 -2.00
N MET A 43 3.05 7.89 -2.86
CA MET A 43 2.09 7.92 -3.95
C MET A 43 2.71 8.48 -5.23
N PHE A 44 2.59 7.74 -6.31
CA PHE A 44 3.07 8.15 -7.63
C PHE A 44 1.96 8.89 -8.37
N GLU A 45 2.24 10.13 -8.79
CA GLU A 45 1.36 10.91 -9.65
C GLU A 45 1.84 10.86 -11.11
N PHE A 46 0.93 10.51 -12.02
CA PHE A 46 1.16 10.47 -13.46
C PHE A 46 0.16 11.38 -14.16
N LYS A 47 0.68 12.36 -14.91
CA LYS A 47 -0.12 13.23 -15.77
C LYS A 47 -0.13 12.65 -17.18
N GLU A 48 -1.31 12.48 -17.73
CA GLU A 48 -1.52 11.86 -19.03
C GLU A 48 -2.42 12.75 -19.89
N SER A 49 -2.11 12.87 -21.17
CA SER A 49 -2.89 13.62 -22.15
C SER A 49 -3.21 12.72 -23.34
N PHE A 50 -4.20 11.85 -23.17
CA PHE A 50 -4.69 10.96 -24.24
C PHE A 50 -6.14 11.33 -24.59
N GLY A 51 -6.29 12.27 -25.51
CA GLY A 51 -7.59 12.84 -25.91
C GLY A 51 -8.19 13.83 -24.89
N ASN A 52 -8.07 13.54 -23.59
CA ASN A 52 -8.38 14.43 -22.48
C ASN A 52 -7.25 14.37 -21.44
N ASP A 53 -7.00 15.48 -20.73
CA ASP A 53 -6.06 15.49 -19.62
C ASP A 53 -6.63 14.75 -18.40
N PHE A 54 -5.85 13.79 -17.89
CA PHE A 54 -6.14 13.11 -16.64
C PHE A 54 -4.92 12.92 -15.74
N ILE A 55 -5.19 12.83 -14.44
CA ILE A 55 -4.19 12.55 -13.42
C ILE A 55 -4.46 11.16 -12.86
N SER A 56 -3.46 10.29 -12.91
CA SER A 56 -3.50 8.99 -12.24
C SER A 56 -2.64 9.04 -10.97
N ARG A 57 -3.18 8.58 -9.84
CA ARG A 57 -2.44 8.46 -8.58
C ARG A 57 -2.42 7.00 -8.15
N ILE A 58 -1.24 6.50 -7.82
CA ILE A 58 -1.06 5.10 -7.40
C ILE A 58 -0.30 5.09 -6.08
N ALA A 59 -0.93 4.57 -5.03
CA ALA A 59 -0.30 4.34 -3.74
C ALA A 59 -0.21 2.84 -3.42
N THR A 60 0.60 2.50 -2.42
CA THR A 60 0.86 1.13 -2.00
C THR A 60 0.69 0.96 -0.49
N LEU A 61 0.16 -0.19 -0.08
CA LEU A 61 0.00 -0.57 1.31
C LEU A 61 0.40 -2.04 1.49
N SER A 62 1.17 -2.32 2.53
CA SER A 62 1.60 -3.65 2.93
C SER A 62 1.09 -3.95 4.33
N ILE A 63 0.37 -5.06 4.46
CA ILE A 63 -0.19 -5.54 5.69
C ILE A 63 0.50 -6.87 6.02
N ASP A 64 1.28 -6.91 7.08
CA ASP A 64 1.92 -8.14 7.53
C ASP A 64 1.91 -8.22 9.05
N SER A 65 2.25 -9.40 9.55
CA SER A 65 2.33 -9.71 10.96
C SER A 65 3.77 -9.82 11.46
N HIS A 66 4.74 -9.57 10.59
CA HIS A 66 6.17 -9.55 10.91
C HIS A 66 6.74 -8.15 10.71
N SER A 67 7.05 -7.48 11.82
CA SER A 67 7.55 -6.10 11.85
C SER A 67 8.84 -5.93 11.07
N ASP A 68 9.75 -6.91 11.17
CA ASP A 68 11.08 -6.84 10.56
C ASP A 68 10.98 -6.90 9.03
N ASP A 69 10.13 -7.78 8.48
CA ASP A 69 9.89 -7.84 7.03
C ASP A 69 9.20 -6.57 6.53
N LEU A 70 8.24 -5.98 7.28
CA LEU A 70 7.61 -4.70 6.91
C LEU A 70 8.64 -3.56 6.88
N ALA A 71 9.50 -3.51 7.90
CA ALA A 71 10.60 -2.56 8.01
C ALA A 71 11.74 -2.81 7.01
N GLY A 72 11.69 -3.89 6.23
CA GLY A 72 12.70 -4.22 5.23
C GLY A 72 13.97 -4.85 5.80
N GLN A 73 13.95 -5.33 7.05
CA GLN A 73 15.03 -6.17 7.57
C GLN A 73 15.11 -7.47 6.76
N GLY A 74 16.33 -8.00 6.59
CA GLY A 74 16.57 -9.10 5.64
C GLY A 74 16.51 -8.67 4.17
N LYS A 75 16.76 -7.36 3.92
CA LYS A 75 16.85 -6.71 2.62
C LYS A 75 17.42 -7.64 1.56
N ARG A 76 16.65 -7.82 0.49
CA ARG A 76 17.04 -8.64 -0.65
C ARG A 76 17.58 -7.74 -1.77
N GLU A 77 18.56 -8.23 -2.53
CA GLU A 77 19.17 -7.47 -3.63
C GLU A 77 18.13 -6.97 -4.66
N GLN A 78 17.02 -7.69 -4.82
CA GLN A 78 15.93 -7.29 -5.70
C GLN A 78 15.20 -6.00 -5.27
N TRP A 79 15.30 -5.57 -4.01
CA TRP A 79 14.61 -4.38 -3.46
C TRP A 79 15.39 -3.08 -3.66
N VAL A 80 16.18 -3.00 -4.74
CA VAL A 80 16.89 -1.80 -5.16
C VAL A 80 16.39 -1.37 -6.54
N SER A 81 16.17 -0.07 -6.70
CA SER A 81 15.80 0.58 -7.96
C SER A 81 16.65 1.83 -8.16
N LEU A 82 17.33 1.96 -9.30
CA LEU A 82 18.19 3.13 -9.60
C LEU A 82 19.21 3.46 -8.49
N ASN A 83 19.76 2.42 -7.84
CA ASN A 83 20.65 2.51 -6.68
C ASN A 83 20.01 3.04 -5.39
N GLU A 84 18.67 3.07 -5.33
CA GLU A 84 17.90 3.46 -4.16
C GLU A 84 17.09 2.28 -3.63
N ASP A 85 16.96 2.21 -2.31
CA ASP A 85 16.25 1.13 -1.64
C ASP A 85 14.75 1.35 -1.73
N ILE A 86 14.03 0.33 -2.22
CA ILE A 86 12.57 0.31 -2.21
C ILE A 86 12.10 -0.04 -0.79
N ASN A 87 12.13 0.98 0.07
CA ASN A 87 11.56 0.90 1.40
C ASN A 87 10.07 1.26 1.35
N LEU A 88 9.31 0.66 2.27
CA LEU A 88 7.95 1.08 2.54
C LEU A 88 8.01 2.24 3.53
N MET A 89 7.36 3.35 3.24
CA MET A 89 7.20 4.44 4.20
C MET A 89 6.26 4.01 5.33
N GLY A 90 6.30 4.68 6.49
CA GLY A 90 5.54 4.25 7.68
C GLY A 90 4.03 4.10 7.44
N ARG A 91 3.43 4.94 6.60
CA ARG A 91 2.01 4.87 6.21
C ARG A 91 1.67 3.72 5.26
N GLU A 92 2.67 3.16 4.59
CA GLU A 92 2.52 2.01 3.70
C GLU A 92 2.63 0.68 4.48
N GLN A 93 2.85 0.74 5.81
CA GLN A 93 3.05 -0.42 6.65
C GLN A 93 1.92 -0.55 7.67
N VAL A 94 1.26 -1.70 7.68
CA VAL A 94 0.29 -2.07 8.72
C VAL A 94 0.74 -3.37 9.36
N LEU A 95 1.13 -3.29 10.64
CA LEU A 95 1.51 -4.44 11.44
C LEU A 95 0.27 -5.05 12.12
N LEU A 96 -0.01 -6.32 11.80
CA LEU A 96 -1.02 -7.14 12.47
C LEU A 96 -0.39 -7.90 13.64
N ASN A 97 -0.72 -7.53 14.87
CA ASN A 97 -0.28 -8.25 16.05
C ASN A 97 -1.26 -9.39 16.39
N SER A 98 -0.75 -10.60 16.66
CA SER A 98 -1.55 -11.82 16.89
C SER A 98 -2.63 -11.70 17.97
N SER A 99 -2.41 -10.87 18.98
CA SER A 99 -3.36 -10.60 20.08
C SER A 99 -4.48 -9.64 19.70
N SER A 100 -4.34 -8.90 18.60
CA SER A 100 -5.26 -7.85 18.16
C SER A 100 -5.56 -7.92 16.66
N VAL A 101 -5.30 -9.03 15.96
CA VAL A 101 -5.47 -9.12 14.49
C VAL A 101 -6.88 -8.71 14.08
N LEU A 102 -7.88 -9.20 14.81
CA LEU A 102 -9.28 -8.82 14.58
C LEU A 102 -9.52 -7.35 14.90
N ASP A 103 -8.94 -6.81 15.97
CA ASP A 103 -9.08 -5.40 16.33
C ASP A 103 -8.38 -4.49 15.31
N THR A 104 -7.16 -4.81 14.87
CA THR A 104 -6.42 -4.06 13.85
C THR A 104 -7.11 -4.17 12.49
N ALA A 105 -7.62 -5.35 12.13
CA ALA A 105 -8.44 -5.53 10.93
C ALA A 105 -9.80 -4.83 11.03
N GLN A 106 -10.35 -4.62 12.22
CA GLN A 106 -11.60 -3.87 12.43
C GLN A 106 -11.37 -2.35 12.51
N ASN A 107 -10.15 -1.91 12.79
CA ASN A 107 -9.76 -0.50 12.94
C ASN A 107 -8.75 -0.06 11.88
N LEU A 108 -8.71 -0.72 10.71
CA LEU A 108 -7.78 -0.34 9.64
C LEU A 108 -8.11 1.08 9.10
N ASP A 109 -9.34 1.55 9.34
CA ASP A 109 -9.84 2.89 9.02
C ASP A 109 -9.13 4.00 9.78
N LEU A 110 -8.50 3.64 10.90
CA LEU A 110 -7.67 4.54 11.67
C LEU A 110 -6.25 4.67 11.12
N TYR A 111 -5.86 3.83 10.14
CA TYR A 111 -4.56 3.93 9.50
C TYR A 111 -4.60 4.98 8.40
N THR A 112 -3.73 5.98 8.54
CA THR A 112 -3.61 7.12 7.61
C THR A 112 -3.38 6.69 6.15
N GLY A 113 -2.73 5.56 5.91
CA GLY A 113 -2.50 5.03 4.56
C GLY A 113 -3.71 4.36 3.90
N VAL A 114 -4.77 4.07 4.66
CA VAL A 114 -5.96 3.32 4.22
C VAL A 114 -7.18 4.24 4.08
N SER A 115 -7.41 5.07 5.09
CA SER A 115 -8.60 5.91 5.22
C SER A 115 -8.88 6.87 4.05
N PRO A 116 -7.90 7.36 3.27
CA PRO A 116 -8.24 8.20 2.12
C PRO A 116 -8.67 7.41 0.87
N TRP A 117 -8.54 6.08 0.88
CA TRP A 117 -8.75 5.22 -0.30
C TRP A 117 -10.01 4.39 -0.24
N LEU A 118 -10.48 4.05 0.97
CA LEU A 118 -11.69 3.28 1.19
C LEU A 118 -12.76 4.18 1.80
N ARG A 119 -14.02 3.98 1.37
CA ARG A 119 -15.16 4.57 2.08
C ARG A 119 -15.38 3.77 3.35
N LYS A 120 -15.73 4.46 4.45
CA LYS A 120 -16.00 3.83 5.74
C LYS A 120 -17.02 2.69 5.68
N GLU A 121 -17.99 2.79 4.75
CA GLU A 121 -19.01 1.77 4.49
C GLU A 121 -18.47 0.50 3.81
N ASP A 122 -17.52 0.64 2.87
CA ASP A 122 -16.92 -0.49 2.14
C ASP A 122 -15.75 -1.12 2.89
N GLU A 123 -15.17 -0.36 3.82
CA GLU A 123 -13.95 -0.71 4.51
C GLU A 123 -14.10 -1.97 5.35
N LYS A 124 -15.17 -2.08 6.15
CA LYS A 124 -15.39 -3.27 6.98
C LYS A 124 -15.47 -4.56 6.15
N ASP A 125 -16.15 -4.52 5.02
CA ASP A 125 -16.33 -5.67 4.14
C ASP A 125 -15.04 -5.99 3.39
N PHE A 126 -14.37 -4.97 2.87
CA PHE A 126 -13.04 -5.09 2.28
C PHE A 126 -12.05 -5.76 3.25
N LEU A 127 -11.99 -5.25 4.49
CA LEU A 127 -11.11 -5.74 5.54
C LEU A 127 -11.45 -7.17 5.89
N THR A 128 -12.72 -7.45 6.19
CA THR A 128 -13.21 -8.80 6.46
C THR A 128 -12.76 -9.75 5.35
N ASN A 129 -12.94 -9.39 4.08
CA ASN A 129 -12.57 -10.18 2.92
C ASN A 129 -11.06 -10.45 2.83
N ILE A 130 -10.22 -9.42 2.97
CA ILE A 130 -8.76 -9.60 2.89
C ILE A 130 -8.20 -10.32 4.13
N THR A 131 -8.91 -10.29 5.26
CA THR A 131 -8.57 -10.98 6.51
C THR A 131 -9.39 -12.26 6.76
N VAL A 132 -10.15 -12.78 5.79
CA VAL A 132 -10.85 -14.07 5.98
C VAL A 132 -9.83 -15.18 6.21
N GLY A 133 -10.05 -16.04 7.20
CA GLY A 133 -9.13 -17.13 7.55
C GLY A 133 -8.01 -16.73 8.50
N LEU A 134 -8.10 -15.52 9.09
CA LEU A 134 -7.28 -15.14 10.24
C LEU A 134 -7.89 -15.71 11.51
N GLU A 135 -7.30 -16.78 12.04
CA GLU A 135 -7.68 -17.29 13.35
C GLU A 135 -6.89 -16.60 14.46
N PRO A 136 -7.56 -15.99 15.47
CA PRO A 136 -6.86 -15.45 16.64
C PRO A 136 -6.08 -16.55 17.35
N ASN A 137 -4.83 -16.27 17.72
CA ASN A 137 -3.88 -17.20 18.35
C ASN A 137 -3.33 -18.35 17.47
N CYS A 138 -3.78 -18.51 16.24
CA CYS A 138 -3.12 -19.36 15.25
C CYS A 138 -2.06 -18.51 14.56
N GLY A 139 -0.84 -18.54 15.11
CA GLY A 139 0.22 -17.57 14.84
C GLY A 139 0.31 -17.04 13.40
N CYS A 140 0.71 -15.77 13.31
CA CYS A 140 1.12 -14.94 12.16
C CYS A 140 1.71 -15.67 10.92
N ASN A 141 2.22 -16.89 11.10
CA ASN A 141 2.62 -17.81 10.05
C ASN A 141 1.52 -18.15 9.03
N GLN A 142 0.22 -18.14 9.38
CA GLN A 142 -0.84 -18.35 8.38
C GLN A 142 -1.03 -17.13 7.46
N LEU A 143 -0.93 -15.90 7.99
CA LEU A 143 -0.91 -14.65 7.22
C LEU A 143 0.23 -14.65 6.21
N ARG A 144 1.44 -14.97 6.66
CA ARG A 144 2.63 -14.99 5.81
C ARG A 144 2.52 -15.99 4.65
N ARG A 145 1.75 -17.06 4.82
CA ARG A 145 1.56 -18.13 3.82
C ARG A 145 0.47 -17.82 2.80
N LEU A 146 -0.44 -16.89 3.09
CA LEU A 146 -1.54 -16.51 2.22
C LEU A 146 -1.27 -15.11 1.66
N GLY A 147 -0.45 -15.04 0.61
CA GLY A 147 -0.27 -13.80 -0.15
C GLY A 147 -1.57 -13.38 -0.82
N ARG A 148 -2.10 -12.20 -0.47
CA ARG A 148 -3.30 -11.62 -1.10
C ARG A 148 -3.00 -10.25 -1.65
N LEU A 149 -3.75 -9.90 -2.69
CA LEU A 149 -3.72 -8.59 -3.31
C LEU A 149 -5.15 -8.05 -3.37
N ALA A 150 -5.28 -6.76 -3.14
CA ALA A 150 -6.53 -6.07 -3.26
C ALA A 150 -6.30 -4.68 -3.87
N LEU A 151 -7.34 -4.17 -4.55
CA LEU A 151 -7.31 -2.88 -5.22
C LEU A 151 -8.47 -2.05 -4.68
N ALA A 152 -8.16 -0.83 -4.24
CA ALA A 152 -9.15 0.17 -3.88
C ALA A 152 -9.02 1.38 -4.82
N SER A 153 -10.15 1.98 -5.19
CA SER A 153 -10.17 3.21 -5.98
C SER A 153 -10.74 4.36 -5.15
N GLY A 154 -9.98 5.44 -5.04
CA GLY A 154 -10.39 6.63 -4.30
C GLY A 154 -11.04 7.67 -5.22
N ASP A 155 -12.32 7.99 -4.98
CA ASP A 155 -13.03 9.01 -5.75
C ASP A 155 -12.82 10.44 -5.20
N ASN A 156 -12.35 10.60 -3.96
CA ASN A 156 -12.20 11.90 -3.29
C ASN A 156 -10.75 12.38 -3.30
N VAL A 157 -10.47 13.37 -4.16
CA VAL A 157 -9.16 13.96 -4.40
C VAL A 157 -8.58 14.64 -3.16
N ASP A 158 -9.40 15.40 -2.43
CA ASP A 158 -8.92 16.15 -1.26
C ASP A 158 -8.57 15.20 -0.11
N ASN A 159 -9.31 14.10 0.04
CA ASN A 159 -8.96 13.08 1.02
C ASN A 159 -7.67 12.36 0.64
N VAL A 160 -7.48 11.99 -0.63
CA VAL A 160 -6.25 11.36 -1.13
C VAL A 160 -5.06 12.29 -0.97
N ILE A 161 -5.17 13.56 -1.41
CA ILE A 161 -4.07 14.51 -1.30
C ILE A 161 -3.79 14.84 0.17
N ASN A 162 -4.78 15.14 1.01
CA ASN A 162 -4.52 15.50 2.40
C ASN A 162 -4.04 14.31 3.23
N GLY A 163 -4.67 13.13 3.08
CA GLY A 163 -4.27 11.91 3.78
C GLY A 163 -2.86 11.44 3.42
N VAL A 164 -2.37 11.78 2.23
CA VAL A 164 -1.02 11.46 1.75
C VAL A 164 -0.07 12.68 1.83
N ALA A 165 -0.52 13.92 1.96
CA ALA A 165 0.37 15.09 2.05
C ALA A 165 0.71 15.48 3.50
N THR A 166 -0.12 15.14 4.50
CA THR A 166 0.15 15.51 5.90
C THR A 166 0.91 14.43 6.66
N THR A 167 2.24 14.38 6.53
CA THR A 167 3.29 14.25 7.60
C THR A 167 4.65 13.94 6.99
#